data_AF-A0A6C0ID37-F1
#
_entry.id   AF-A0A6C0ID37-F1
#
_cell.length_a   1.000
_cell.length_b   1.000
_cell.length_c   1.000
_cell.angle_alpha   90.00
_cell.angle_beta   90.00
_cell.angle_gamma   90.00
#
_symmetry.space_group_name_H-M   'P 1'
#
loop_
_entity.id
_entity.type
_entity.pdbx_description
1 polymer ?
#
loop_
_entity_poly.entity_id
_entity_poly.type
_entity_poly.pdbx_seq_one_letter_code
_entity_poly.pdbx_strand_id
1 'polypeptide(L)'
;MKIVFRTAIFHLLCILIFSVVYYIFREDYDVPDHKKSQIIDFIFLSTTIQAGVGIADIYPTKFYGKIVMMIQQLIMLFTNIFTIYILTV
;
A
#
# COMPACT_ATOMS: atom_id res chain seq x y z
N MET A 1 -5.39 -6.82 -23.53
CA MET A 1 -4.22 -7.16 -22.68
C MET A 1 -3.31 -5.97 -22.34
N LYS A 2 -3.05 -5.01 -23.25
CA LYS A 2 -2.21 -3.82 -22.95
C LYS A 2 -2.68 -3.02 -21.71
N ILE A 3 -3.99 -2.85 -21.53
CA ILE A 3 -4.57 -2.17 -20.36
C ILE A 3 -4.29 -2.94 -19.07
N VAL A 4 -4.57 -4.24 -19.05
CA VAL A 4 -4.31 -5.11 -17.89
C VAL A 4 -2.83 -5.03 -17.45
N PHE A 5 -1.90 -5.08 -18.40
CA PHE A 5 -0.48 -4.97 -18.12
C PHE A 5 -0.09 -3.58 -17.56
N ARG A 6 -0.66 -2.49 -18.11
CA ARG A 6 -0.47 -1.14 -17.57
C ARG A 6 -0.99 -1.00 -16.15
N THR A 7 -2.17 -1.57 -15.86
CA THR A 7 -2.75 -1.57 -14.51
C THR A 7 -1.89 -2.39 -13.53
N ALA A 8 -1.38 -3.54 -13.96
CA ALA A 8 -0.47 -4.35 -13.14
C ALA A 8 0.83 -3.60 -12.82
N ILE A 9 1.46 -2.95 -13.80
CA ILE A 9 2.64 -2.10 -13.58
C ILE A 9 2.32 -0.95 -12.63
N PHE A 10 1.17 -0.30 -12.81
CA PHE A 10 0.74 0.79 -11.91
C PHE A 10 0.64 0.31 -10.45
N HIS A 11 0.02 -0.84 -10.20
CA HIS A 11 -0.05 -1.42 -8.86
C HIS A 11 1.35 -1.76 -8.30
N LEU A 12 2.25 -2.33 -9.11
CA LEU A 12 3.63 -2.60 -8.69
C LEU A 12 4.38 -1.31 -8.33
N LEU A 13 4.22 -0.25 -9.11
CA LEU A 13 4.81 1.06 -8.82
C LEU A 13 4.24 1.66 -7.53
N CYS A 14 2.92 1.57 -7.32
CA CYS A 14 2.28 1.99 -6.07
C CYS A 14 2.86 1.24 -4.87
N ILE A 15 3.04 -0.08 -4.96
CA ILE A 15 3.66 -0.87 -3.88
C ILE A 15 5.05 -0.31 -3.58
N LEU A 16 5.91 -0.15 -4.58
CA LEU A 16 7.28 0.32 -4.37
C LEU A 16 7.33 1.73 -3.77
N ILE A 17 6.53 2.66 -4.31
CA ILE A 17 6.47 4.05 -3.83
C ILE A 17 5.99 4.07 -2.38
N PHE A 18 4.87 3.43 -2.07
CA PHE A 18 4.33 3.45 -0.71
C PHE A 18 5.19 2.69 0.29
N SER A 19 5.91 1.65 -0.13
CA SER A 19 6.91 0.99 0.72
C SER A 19 8.00 1.96 1.18
N VAL A 20 8.49 2.81 0.28
CA VAL A 20 9.48 3.86 0.62
C VAL A 20 8.86 4.93 1.51
N VAL A 21 7.65 5.39 1.20
CA VAL A 21 6.96 6.38 2.02
C VAL A 21 6.73 5.85 3.44
N TYR A 22 6.27 4.61 3.60
CA TYR A 22 6.13 3.98 4.92
C TYR A 22 7.44 3.88 5.67
N TYR A 23 8.54 3.53 4.99
CA TYR A 23 9.85 3.50 5.62
C TYR A 23 10.34 4.89 6.09
N ILE A 24 10.03 5.95 5.33
CA ILE A 24 10.30 7.34 5.76
C ILE A 24 9.52 7.67 7.04
N PHE A 25 8.25 7.28 7.09
CA PHE A 25 7.38 7.47 8.26
C PHE A 25 7.44 6.32 9.27
N ARG A 26 8.50 5.49 9.28
CA ARG A 26 8.56 4.27 10.11
C ARG A 26 8.33 4.47 11.61
N GLU A 27 8.60 5.67 12.12
CA GLU A 27 8.39 6.04 13.52
C GLU A 27 6.91 6.21 13.89
N ASP A 28 6.02 6.23 12.89
CA ASP A 28 4.56 6.30 13.05
C ASP A 28 3.90 4.91 13.07
N TYR A 29 4.70 3.85 12.94
CA TYR A 29 4.24 2.47 12.89
C TYR A 29 4.82 1.67 14.05
N ASP A 30 3.96 0.84 14.65
CA ASP A 30 4.39 -0.14 15.65
C ASP A 30 4.58 -1.51 15.00
N VAL A 31 5.56 -2.24 15.52
CA VAL A 31 5.83 -3.64 15.19
C VAL A 31 5.60 -4.48 16.45
N PRO A 32 4.79 -5.55 16.38
CA PRO A 32 4.68 -6.55 17.43
C PRO A 32 6.07 -7.07 17.83
N ASP A 33 6.25 -7.36 19.13
CA ASP A 33 7.49 -7.87 19.71
C ASP A 33 8.70 -6.91 19.71
N HIS A 34 8.49 -5.59 19.53
CA HIS A 34 9.53 -4.55 19.62
C HIS A 34 10.77 -4.78 18.74
N LYS A 35 10.65 -5.60 17.68
CA LYS A 35 11.71 -5.78 16.70
C LYS A 35 11.83 -4.50 15.87
N LYS A 36 13.06 -4.15 15.47
CA LYS A 36 13.27 -3.04 14.54
C LYS A 36 12.60 -3.37 13.21
N SER A 37 11.75 -2.48 12.72
CA SER A 37 11.14 -2.61 11.39
C SER A 37 12.21 -2.60 10.30
N GLN A 38 12.11 -3.57 9.42
CA GLN A 38 12.94 -3.70 8.23
C GLN A 38 12.17 -3.18 7.01
N ILE A 39 12.89 -2.80 5.95
CA ILE A 39 12.26 -2.34 4.71
C ILE A 39 11.29 -3.37 4.12
N ILE A 40 11.58 -4.66 4.30
CA ILE A 40 10.73 -5.75 3.79
C ILE A 40 9.36 -5.76 4.47
N ASP A 41 9.26 -5.35 5.73
CA ASP A 41 7.99 -5.31 6.43
C ASP A 41 7.07 -4.22 5.87
N PHE A 42 7.66 -3.11 5.41
CA PHE A 42 6.93 -2.03 4.73
C PHE A 42 6.55 -2.39 3.29
N ILE A 43 7.36 -3.20 2.60
CA ILE A 43 6.98 -3.80 1.31
C ILE A 43 5.81 -4.76 1.49
N PHE A 44 5.86 -5.58 2.54
CA PHE A 44 4.77 -6.49 2.88
C PHE A 44 3.50 -5.70 3.23
N LEU A 45 3.59 -4.68 4.09
CA LEU A 45 2.47 -3.78 4.41
C LEU A 45 1.86 -3.16 3.15
N SER A 46 2.67 -2.59 2.28
CA SER A 46 2.19 -1.95 1.05
C SER A 46 1.53 -2.97 0.11
N THR A 47 2.08 -4.17 0.00
CA THR A 47 1.51 -5.27 -0.79
C THR A 47 0.18 -5.74 -0.23
N THR A 48 0.09 -5.97 1.08
CA THR A 48 -1.14 -6.37 1.78
C THR A 48 -2.25 -5.34 1.58
N ILE A 49 -1.93 -4.05 1.72
CA ILE A 49 -2.87 -2.98 1.46
C ILE A 49 -3.29 -3.04 -0.01
N GLN A 50 -2.35 -3.04 -0.95
CA GLN A 50 -2.65 -3.04 -2.39
C GLN A 50 -3.50 -4.23 -2.85
N ALA A 51 -3.34 -5.39 -2.20
CA ALA A 51 -4.10 -6.61 -2.46
C ALA A 51 -5.43 -6.69 -1.69
N GLY A 52 -5.69 -5.77 -0.75
CA GLY A 52 -6.89 -5.76 0.07
C GLY A 52 -6.97 -6.89 1.11
N VAL A 53 -5.83 -7.49 1.48
CA VAL A 53 -5.78 -8.67 2.36
C VAL A 53 -5.94 -8.29 3.84
N GLY A 54 -5.48 -7.09 4.24
CA GLY A 54 -5.67 -6.55 5.59
C GLY A 54 -4.85 -7.23 6.71
N ILE A 55 -3.99 -8.20 6.38
CA ILE A 55 -3.11 -8.88 7.33
C ILE A 55 -1.70 -8.29 7.21
N ALA A 56 -1.35 -7.37 8.11
CA ALA A 56 -0.01 -6.86 8.24
C ALA A 56 0.41 -6.88 9.71
N ASP A 57 1.63 -7.34 9.97
CA ASP A 57 2.18 -7.32 11.32
C ASP A 57 2.44 -5.87 11.78
N ILE A 58 2.67 -4.96 10.84
CA ILE A 58 2.90 -3.54 11.12
C ILE A 58 1.61 -2.73 10.96
N TYR A 59 1.34 -1.85 11.93
CA TYR A 59 0.16 -0.97 11.91
C TYR A 59 0.50 0.46 12.34
N PRO A 60 -0.23 1.46 11.82
CA PRO A 60 0.05 2.86 12.11
C PRO A 60 -0.55 3.25 13.47
N THR A 61 0.24 3.82 14.35
CA THR A 61 -0.22 4.32 15.67
C THR A 61 -0.38 5.82 15.68
N LYS A 62 0.48 6.54 14.94
CA LYS A 62 0.48 8.00 14.87
C LYS A 62 -0.30 8.54 13.66
N PHE A 63 -0.53 9.85 13.69
CA PHE A 63 -1.38 10.55 12.74
C PHE A 63 -0.89 10.44 11.29
N TYR A 64 0.39 10.71 11.01
CA TYR A 64 0.88 10.72 9.63
C TYR A 64 0.89 9.31 9.03
N GLY A 65 1.29 8.29 9.79
CA GLY A 65 1.20 6.89 9.34
C GLY A 65 -0.22 6.48 8.95
N LYS A 66 -1.24 6.90 9.73
CA LYS A 66 -2.65 6.67 9.40
C LYS A 66 -3.05 7.37 8.10
N ILE A 67 -2.65 8.63 7.93
CA ILE A 67 -2.93 9.41 6.71
C ILE A 67 -2.29 8.76 5.48
N VAL A 68 -1.02 8.34 5.55
CA VAL A 68 -0.35 7.68 4.41
C VAL A 68 -1.09 6.41 4.01
N MET A 69 -1.48 5.57 4.98
CA MET A 69 -2.26 4.37 4.68
C MET A 69 -3.61 4.66 4.04
N MET A 70 -4.33 5.67 4.54
CA MET A 70 -5.59 6.12 3.95
C MET A 70 -5.40 6.60 2.50
N ILE A 71 -4.33 7.33 2.21
CA ILE A 71 -4.03 7.80 0.85
C ILE A 71 -3.77 6.63 -0.09
N GLN A 72 -2.96 5.63 0.32
CA GLN A 72 -2.74 4.43 -0.52
C GLN A 72 -4.07 3.72 -0.81
N GLN A 73 -4.91 3.56 0.21
CA GLN A 73 -6.20 2.88 0.08
C GLN A 73 -7.16 3.63 -0.87
N LEU A 74 -7.20 4.96 -0.80
CA LEU A 74 -8.00 5.78 -1.71
C LEU A 74 -7.53 5.67 -3.16
N ILE A 75 -6.21 5.72 -3.40
CA ILE A 75 -5.64 5.55 -4.75
C ILE A 75 -6.02 4.18 -5.33
N MET A 76 -5.95 3.12 -4.52
CA MET A 76 -6.37 1.78 -4.92
C MET A 76 -7.85 1.74 -5.28
N LEU A 77 -8.71 2.33 -4.44
CA LEU A 77 -10.16 2.37 -4.66
C LEU A 77 -10.50 3.05 -5.99
N PHE A 78 -9.90 4.22 -6.26
CA PHE A 78 -10.09 4.91 -7.53
C PHE A 78 -9.57 4.08 -8.71
N THR A 79 -8.40 3.47 -8.59
CA THR A 79 -7.81 2.65 -9.66
C THR A 79 -8.71 1.45 -9.99
N ASN A 80 -9.30 0.81 -8.98
CA ASN A 80 -10.24 -0.29 -9.18
C ASN A 80 -11.52 0.18 -9.89
N ILE A 81 -12.10 1.31 -9.45
CA ILE A 81 -13.29 1.88 -10.11
C ILE A 81 -13.01 2.23 -11.58
N PHE A 82 -11.90 2.91 -11.85
CA PHE A 82 -11.53 3.27 -13.23
C PHE A 82 -11.24 2.03 -14.08
N THR A 83 -10.57 1.02 -13.53
CA THR A 83 -10.28 -0.23 -14.24
C THR A 83 -11.56 -0.97 -14.59
N ILE A 84 -12.51 -1.09 -13.66
CA ILE A 84 -13.82 -1.71 -13.92
C ILE A 84 -14.57 -0.91 -14.98
N TYR A 85 -14.64 0.42 -14.86
CA TYR A 85 -15.32 1.27 -15.84
C TYR A 85 -14.76 1.08 -17.25
N ILE A 86 -13.44 1.16 -17.42
CA ILE A 86 -12.76 1.04 -18.73
C ILE A 86 -12.86 -0.37 -19.32
N LEU A 87 -12.94 -1.41 -18.49
CA LEU A 87 -13.01 -2.80 -18.95
C LEU A 87 -14.44 -3.28 -19.19
N THR A 88 -15.45 -2.64 -18.60
CA THR A 88 -16.86 -3.05 -18.66
C THR A 88 -17.67 -2.22 -19.65
N VAL A 89 -17.37 -0.92 -19.77
CA VAL A 89 -18.03 0.02 -20.71
C VAL A 89 -17.15 0.19 -21.94
#